data_AF-A0A0F0HIY0-F1
#
_entry.id   AF-A0A0F0HIY0-F1
#
_cell.length_a   1.000
_cell.length_b   1.000
_cell.length_c   1.000
_cell.angle_alpha   90.00
_cell.angle_beta   90.00
_cell.angle_gamma   90.00
#
_symmetry.space_group_name_H-M   'P 1'
#
loop_
_entity.id
_entity.type
_entity.pdbx_description
1 polymer ?
#
loop_
_entity_poly.entity_id
_entity_poly.type
_entity_poly.pdbx_seq_one_letter_code
_entity_poly.pdbx_strand_id
1 'polypeptide(L)'
;VGRLAGTPDGKGKVRAALGPELDRTLAPSVRRATLGLLAALPPGGTATAAALLPVLRWQRPLRGGPVQPDNRELRDHLVDFTLDEAELLGLTGRGALARPARALLTGGDPVPVLAPLLPQPLDHVILQPDLTAIAPGPLLTPLAQALALCADIESKGGATVYRFTTESVRRALDAGRSASDLHVFLEQHSRTGVPQPLGYLIDDVARRHGVLRVGAASSYLRCDDTALLAEVLADRRTAE
;
A
#
# COMPACT_ATOMS: atom_id res chain seq x y z
N VAL A 1 -9.89 -2.35 9.21
CA VAL A 1 -10.14 -2.44 7.74
C VAL A 1 -11.63 -2.68 7.58
N GLY A 2 -12.36 -1.68 7.08
CA GLY A 2 -13.82 -1.72 6.90
C GLY A 2 -14.23 -3.02 6.22
N ARG A 3 -15.36 -3.59 6.64
CA ARG A 3 -15.75 -4.98 6.36
C ARG A 3 -15.86 -5.24 4.86
N LEU A 4 -14.74 -5.55 4.20
CA LEU A 4 -14.65 -5.85 2.76
C LEU A 4 -15.54 -7.04 2.36
N ALA A 5 -15.77 -7.96 3.29
CA ALA A 5 -16.69 -9.09 3.16
C ALA A 5 -18.05 -8.88 3.88
N GLY A 6 -18.30 -7.68 4.43
CA GLY A 6 -19.51 -7.33 5.16
C GLY A 6 -19.73 -8.18 6.43
N THR A 7 -20.96 -8.62 6.61
CA THR A 7 -21.40 -9.58 7.64
C THR A 7 -21.47 -11.00 7.05
N PRO A 8 -21.36 -12.05 7.88
CA PRO A 8 -21.67 -13.42 7.47
C PRO A 8 -23.04 -13.51 6.77
N ASP A 9 -23.23 -14.54 5.96
CA ASP A 9 -24.52 -14.80 5.32
C ASP A 9 -25.60 -15.21 6.33
N GLY A 10 -26.83 -15.44 5.85
CA GLY A 10 -27.95 -15.87 6.69
C GLY A 10 -27.78 -17.23 7.38
N LYS A 11 -26.75 -17.99 7.01
CA LYS A 11 -26.37 -19.28 7.59
C LYS A 11 -25.10 -19.17 8.44
N GLY A 12 -24.60 -17.95 8.70
CA GLY A 12 -23.40 -17.70 9.50
C GLY A 12 -22.08 -17.96 8.76
N LYS A 13 -22.10 -18.24 7.45
CA LYS A 13 -20.90 -18.49 6.65
C LYS A 13 -20.25 -17.19 6.20
N VAL A 14 -18.92 -17.15 6.24
CA VAL A 14 -18.14 -16.03 5.71
C VAL A 14 -18.34 -15.94 4.20
N ARG A 15 -18.61 -14.73 3.70
CA ARG A 15 -18.75 -14.45 2.26
C ARG A 15 -17.39 -14.42 1.59
N ALA A 16 -17.30 -14.94 0.36
CA ALA A 16 -16.07 -14.89 -0.41
C ALA A 16 -15.73 -13.43 -0.77
N ALA A 17 -14.47 -13.03 -0.61
CA ALA A 17 -14.02 -11.72 -1.05
C ALA A 17 -14.25 -11.58 -2.56
N LEU A 18 -14.81 -10.44 -2.99
CA LEU A 18 -15.20 -10.15 -4.38
C LEU A 18 -16.26 -11.13 -4.95
N GLY A 19 -16.95 -11.89 -4.11
CA GLY A 19 -18.08 -12.72 -4.52
C GLY A 19 -19.32 -11.90 -4.90
N PRO A 20 -20.23 -12.44 -5.74
CA PRO A 20 -21.42 -11.72 -6.20
C PRO A 20 -22.38 -11.33 -5.05
N GLU A 21 -22.38 -12.08 -3.96
CA GLU A 21 -23.10 -11.76 -2.71
C GLU A 21 -22.59 -10.51 -1.96
N LEU A 22 -21.54 -9.86 -2.45
CA LEU A 22 -21.01 -8.60 -1.93
C LEU A 22 -21.37 -7.38 -2.79
N ASP A 23 -22.20 -7.54 -3.83
CA ASP A 23 -22.68 -6.38 -4.57
C ASP A 23 -23.56 -5.49 -3.65
N ARG A 24 -23.09 -4.26 -3.43
CA ARG A 24 -23.77 -3.24 -2.61
C ARG A 24 -24.03 -1.99 -3.45
N THR A 25 -24.85 -2.12 -4.48
CA THR A 25 -25.29 -0.99 -5.35
C THR A 25 -25.76 0.26 -4.58
N LEU A 26 -26.37 0.09 -3.40
CA LEU A 26 -26.81 1.20 -2.55
C LEU A 26 -25.68 1.92 -1.81
N ALA A 27 -24.52 1.29 -1.61
CA ALA A 27 -23.43 1.78 -0.76
C ALA A 27 -22.94 3.19 -1.14
N PRO A 28 -22.65 3.53 -2.42
CA PRO A 28 -22.24 4.88 -2.76
C PRO A 28 -23.30 5.94 -2.40
N SER A 29 -24.58 5.61 -2.58
CA SER A 29 -25.68 6.54 -2.30
C SER A 29 -25.93 6.73 -0.81
N VAL A 30 -25.85 5.66 -0.01
CA VAL A 30 -25.97 5.72 1.45
C VAL A 30 -24.77 6.46 2.03
N ARG A 31 -23.55 6.16 1.58
CA ARG A 31 -22.32 6.85 1.99
C ARG A 31 -22.44 8.36 1.80
N ARG A 32 -22.84 8.80 0.60
CA ARG A 32 -23.01 10.23 0.29
C ARG A 32 -24.10 10.88 1.14
N ALA A 33 -25.22 10.17 1.39
CA ALA A 33 -26.29 10.69 2.24
C ALA A 33 -25.85 10.83 3.72
N THR A 34 -25.19 9.81 4.28
CA THR A 34 -24.65 9.84 5.66
C THR A 34 -23.66 10.98 5.85
N LEU A 35 -22.67 11.09 4.97
CA LEU A 35 -21.66 12.17 5.04
C LEU A 35 -22.29 13.55 4.77
N GLY A 36 -23.31 13.62 3.91
CA GLY A 36 -24.07 14.85 3.66
C GLY A 36 -24.83 15.34 4.89
N LEU A 37 -25.42 14.43 5.68
CA LEU A 37 -26.07 14.80 6.95
C LEU A 37 -25.06 15.33 7.97
N LEU A 38 -23.88 14.71 8.09
CA LEU A 38 -22.80 15.22 8.92
C LEU A 38 -22.30 16.59 8.44
N ALA A 39 -22.28 16.83 7.13
CA ALA A 39 -21.93 18.12 6.55
C ALA A 39 -23.03 19.19 6.78
N ALA A 40 -24.29 18.81 7.00
CA ALA A 40 -25.35 19.77 7.35
C ALA A 40 -25.23 20.30 8.79
N LEU A 41 -24.50 19.59 9.67
CA LEU A 41 -24.23 20.05 11.03
C LEU A 41 -23.24 21.23 11.02
N PRO A 42 -23.36 22.16 12.00
CA PRO A 42 -22.37 23.21 12.18
C PRO A 42 -20.97 22.62 12.39
N PRO A 43 -19.89 23.37 12.11
CA PRO A 43 -18.52 22.91 12.35
C PRO A 43 -18.34 22.38 13.78
N GLY A 44 -17.80 21.16 13.93
CA GLY A 44 -17.64 20.49 15.22
C GLY A 44 -18.89 19.76 15.74
N GLY A 45 -20.03 19.87 15.05
CA GLY A 45 -21.23 19.11 15.37
C GLY A 45 -21.01 17.61 15.20
N THR A 46 -21.55 16.82 16.13
CA THR A 46 -21.42 15.36 16.16
C THR A 46 -22.77 14.69 15.92
N ALA A 47 -22.76 13.51 15.30
CA ALA A 47 -23.93 12.64 15.26
C ALA A 47 -23.50 11.17 15.29
N THR A 48 -24.36 10.34 15.89
CA THR A 48 -24.21 8.88 15.91
C THR A 48 -25.04 8.24 14.80
N ALA A 49 -24.75 6.98 14.47
CA ALA A 49 -25.60 6.20 13.56
C ALA A 49 -27.08 6.22 13.99
N ALA A 50 -27.35 6.08 15.29
CA ALA A 50 -28.69 6.13 15.86
C ALA A 50 -29.42 7.46 15.60
N ALA A 51 -28.70 8.59 15.57
CA ALA A 51 -29.27 9.90 15.25
C ALA A 51 -29.48 10.11 13.74
N LEU A 52 -28.59 9.55 12.91
CA LEU A 52 -28.64 9.73 11.45
C LEU A 52 -29.68 8.82 10.78
N LEU A 53 -29.87 7.60 11.28
CA LEU A 53 -30.73 6.58 10.66
C LEU A 53 -32.19 7.01 10.49
N PRO A 54 -32.87 7.62 11.50
CA PRO A 54 -34.24 8.11 11.34
C PRO A 54 -34.37 9.14 10.20
N VAL A 55 -33.39 10.06 10.09
CA VAL A 55 -33.37 11.08 9.04
C VAL A 55 -33.14 10.46 7.67
N LEU A 56 -32.23 9.50 7.56
CA LEU A 56 -31.97 8.77 6.31
C LEU A 56 -33.18 7.95 5.84
N ARG A 57 -33.91 7.33 6.78
CA ARG A 57 -35.17 6.62 6.51
C ARG A 57 -36.24 7.57 6.01
N TRP A 58 -36.40 8.73 6.64
CA TRP A 58 -37.33 9.77 6.21
C TRP A 58 -37.00 10.33 4.81
N GLN A 59 -35.73 10.64 4.53
CA GLN A 59 -35.32 11.21 3.25
C GLN A 59 -35.42 10.22 2.09
N ARG A 60 -35.29 8.91 2.36
CA ARG A 60 -35.27 7.87 1.33
C ARG A 60 -36.01 6.61 1.79
N PRO A 61 -37.33 6.65 2.01
CA PRO A 61 -38.08 5.55 2.63
C PRO A 61 -37.96 4.23 1.85
N LEU A 62 -38.00 4.29 0.51
CA LEU A 62 -37.96 3.11 -0.37
C LEU A 62 -36.58 2.44 -0.50
N ARG A 63 -35.53 2.90 0.21
CA ARG A 63 -34.15 2.41 0.05
C ARG A 63 -33.60 1.63 1.26
N GLY A 64 -34.45 0.86 1.95
CA GLY A 64 -34.04 0.06 3.13
C GLY A 64 -33.24 -1.19 2.76
N GLY A 65 -33.53 -1.76 1.59
CA GLY A 65 -33.02 -3.08 1.21
C GLY A 65 -33.64 -4.20 2.06
N PRO A 66 -33.25 -5.46 1.81
CA PRO A 66 -33.78 -6.59 2.58
C PRO A 66 -33.31 -6.51 4.04
N VAL A 67 -34.19 -6.93 4.95
CA VAL A 67 -33.87 -7.14 6.37
C VAL A 67 -32.97 -8.38 6.49
N GLN A 68 -31.85 -8.23 7.17
CA GLN A 68 -30.88 -9.28 7.45
C GLN A 68 -31.31 -10.12 8.67
N PRO A 69 -30.71 -11.29 8.91
CA PRO A 69 -31.07 -12.18 10.02
C PRO A 69 -30.97 -11.56 11.41
N ASP A 70 -30.19 -10.49 11.56
CA ASP A 70 -30.07 -9.70 12.79
C ASP A 70 -31.20 -8.66 12.94
N ASN A 71 -32.25 -8.77 12.12
CA ASN A 71 -33.42 -7.89 12.08
C ASN A 71 -33.07 -6.42 11.74
N ARG A 72 -31.94 -6.19 11.06
CA ARG A 72 -31.52 -4.86 10.57
C ARG A 72 -31.60 -4.77 9.05
N GLU A 73 -31.89 -3.58 8.55
CA GLU A 73 -31.90 -3.31 7.13
C GLU A 73 -30.47 -3.21 6.57
N LEU A 74 -30.30 -3.50 5.28
CA LEU A 74 -29.02 -3.27 4.60
C LEU A 74 -28.51 -1.82 4.80
N ARG A 75 -29.41 -0.83 4.75
CA ARG A 75 -29.06 0.57 4.99
C ARG A 75 -28.35 0.75 6.34
N ASP A 76 -28.84 0.11 7.39
CA ASP A 76 -28.33 0.26 8.75
C ASP A 76 -26.85 -0.14 8.81
N HIS A 77 -26.50 -1.28 8.20
CA HIS A 77 -25.11 -1.72 8.09
C HIS A 77 -24.25 -0.78 7.24
N LEU A 78 -24.79 -0.28 6.12
CA LEU A 78 -24.04 0.62 5.26
C LEU A 78 -23.74 1.97 5.94
N VAL A 79 -24.62 2.43 6.83
CA VAL A 79 -24.37 3.62 7.66
C VAL A 79 -23.26 3.34 8.65
N ASP A 80 -23.32 2.22 9.38
CA ASP A 80 -22.27 1.82 10.32
C ASP A 80 -20.91 1.71 9.61
N PHE A 81 -20.86 0.98 8.49
CA PHE A 81 -19.63 0.82 7.70
C PHE A 81 -19.12 2.15 7.17
N THR A 82 -20.01 3.05 6.75
CA THR A 82 -19.62 4.39 6.29
C THR A 82 -18.95 5.18 7.41
N LEU A 83 -19.50 5.15 8.62
CA LEU A 83 -18.95 5.89 9.76
C LEU A 83 -17.60 5.29 10.20
N ASP A 84 -17.52 3.96 10.29
CA ASP A 84 -16.28 3.25 10.62
C ASP A 84 -15.17 3.52 9.58
N GLU A 85 -15.51 3.46 8.29
CA GLU A 85 -14.57 3.77 7.19
C GLU A 85 -14.16 5.25 7.21
N ALA A 86 -15.11 6.16 7.44
CA ALA A 86 -14.82 7.58 7.51
C ALA A 86 -13.89 7.93 8.67
N GLU A 87 -14.06 7.29 9.84
CA GLU A 87 -13.17 7.47 10.98
C GLU A 87 -11.79 6.85 10.73
N LEU A 88 -11.72 5.65 10.14
CA LEU A 88 -10.46 5.00 9.78
C LEU A 88 -9.64 5.84 8.78
N LEU A 89 -10.31 6.50 7.84
CA LEU A 89 -9.69 7.38 6.85
C LEU A 89 -9.45 8.81 7.36
N GLY A 90 -9.85 9.13 8.59
CA GLY A 90 -9.72 10.48 9.17
C GLY A 90 -10.65 11.53 8.55
N LEU A 91 -11.69 11.10 7.81
CA LEU A 91 -12.75 11.98 7.29
C LEU A 91 -13.70 12.43 8.41
N THR A 92 -13.82 11.63 9.47
CA THR A 92 -14.52 11.96 10.70
C THR A 92 -13.61 11.68 11.90
N GLY A 93 -13.90 12.30 13.04
CA GLY A 93 -13.28 11.95 14.32
C GLY A 93 -14.26 12.19 15.46
N ARG A 94 -14.47 11.18 16.33
CA ARG A 94 -15.44 11.24 17.45
C ARG A 94 -16.84 11.69 17.01
N GLY A 95 -17.29 11.22 15.85
CA GLY A 95 -18.61 11.53 15.29
C GLY A 95 -18.76 12.90 14.64
N ALA A 96 -17.71 13.73 14.58
CA ALA A 96 -17.70 15.00 13.85
C ALA A 96 -17.03 14.86 12.48
N LEU A 97 -17.52 15.62 11.49
CA LEU A 97 -16.90 15.70 10.16
C LEU A 97 -15.62 16.55 10.20
N ALA A 98 -14.51 16.02 9.67
CA ALA A 98 -13.26 16.75 9.56
C ALA A 98 -13.38 17.92 8.58
N ARG A 99 -12.68 19.03 8.86
CA ARG A 99 -12.66 20.22 7.98
C ARG A 99 -12.27 19.90 6.53
N PRO A 100 -11.19 19.14 6.24
CA PRO A 100 -10.85 18.78 4.86
C PRO A 100 -11.90 17.87 4.21
N ALA A 101 -12.58 17.00 4.97
CA ALA A 101 -13.65 16.15 4.44
C ALA A 101 -14.85 16.98 3.96
N ARG A 102 -15.14 18.09 4.62
CA ARG A 102 -16.19 19.03 4.19
C ARG A 102 -15.89 19.66 2.83
N ALA A 103 -14.65 20.09 2.60
CA ALA A 103 -14.23 20.63 1.30
C ALA A 103 -14.38 19.58 0.18
N LEU A 104 -13.98 18.33 0.45
CA LEU A 104 -14.16 17.20 -0.48
C LEU A 104 -15.63 16.96 -0.84
N LEU A 105 -16.53 16.98 0.15
CA LEU A 105 -17.96 16.72 -0.07
C LEU A 105 -18.63 17.79 -0.93
N THR A 106 -18.14 19.03 -0.90
CA THR A 106 -18.63 20.14 -1.71
C THR A 106 -17.91 20.26 -3.06
N GLY A 107 -17.02 19.31 -3.40
CA GLY A 107 -16.23 19.34 -4.65
C GLY A 107 -15.12 20.38 -4.67
N GLY A 108 -14.71 20.89 -3.51
CA GLY A 108 -13.58 21.81 -3.36
C GLY A 108 -12.25 21.10 -3.12
N ASP A 109 -11.17 21.87 -3.16
CA ASP A 109 -9.82 21.39 -2.85
C ASP A 109 -9.59 21.34 -1.33
N PRO A 110 -9.35 20.14 -0.74
CA PRO A 110 -9.05 20.03 0.69
C PRO A 110 -7.61 20.42 1.05
N VAL A 111 -6.69 20.54 0.08
CA VAL A 111 -5.25 20.71 0.34
C VAL A 111 -4.94 21.95 1.19
N PRO A 112 -5.51 23.14 0.94
CA PRO A 112 -5.22 24.33 1.77
C PRO A 112 -5.66 24.18 3.23
N VAL A 113 -6.65 23.33 3.50
CA VAL A 113 -7.15 23.06 4.85
C VAL A 113 -6.33 21.98 5.55
N LEU A 114 -5.84 21.00 4.79
CA LEU A 114 -5.09 19.85 5.31
C LEU A 114 -3.61 20.16 5.51
N ALA A 115 -2.97 20.88 4.57
CA ALA A 115 -1.53 21.12 4.56
C ALA A 115 -0.98 21.74 5.87
N PRO A 116 -1.64 22.72 6.51
CA PRO A 116 -1.15 23.28 7.77
C PRO A 116 -1.21 22.31 8.97
N LEU A 117 -1.95 21.21 8.85
CA LEU A 117 -2.14 20.21 9.91
C LEU A 117 -1.14 19.05 9.81
N LEU A 118 -0.39 18.97 8.72
CA LEU A 118 0.54 17.88 8.46
C LEU A 118 1.99 18.38 8.59
N PRO A 119 2.90 17.54 9.11
CA PRO A 119 4.33 17.85 9.04
C PRO A 119 4.80 17.96 7.59
N GLN A 120 5.80 18.81 7.34
CA GLN A 120 6.42 18.91 6.02
C GLN A 120 7.12 17.59 5.67
N PRO A 121 6.80 16.98 4.52
CA PRO A 121 7.54 15.81 4.05
C PRO A 121 8.99 16.15 3.74
N LEU A 122 9.88 15.20 3.99
CA LEU A 122 11.31 15.31 3.71
C LEU A 122 11.64 14.63 2.38
N ASP A 123 12.56 15.24 1.65
CA ASP A 123 13.15 14.74 0.40
C ASP A 123 14.52 14.09 0.62
N HIS A 124 14.94 13.90 1.87
CA HIS A 124 16.24 13.36 2.20
C HIS A 124 16.22 12.46 3.44
N VAL A 125 17.25 11.64 3.56
CA VAL A 125 17.57 10.79 4.71
C VAL A 125 18.99 11.04 5.18
N ILE A 126 19.30 10.61 6.40
CA ILE A 126 20.65 10.61 6.95
C ILE A 126 21.20 9.19 6.80
N LEU A 127 22.24 9.03 5.98
CA LEU A 127 22.91 7.74 5.79
C LEU A 127 24.03 7.57 6.82
N GLN A 128 24.08 6.40 7.43
CA GLN A 128 25.04 6.06 8.48
C GLN A 128 25.99 4.92 8.05
N PRO A 129 27.22 4.87 8.58
CA PRO A 129 28.21 3.85 8.21
C PRO A 129 27.82 2.41 8.58
N ASP A 130 26.84 2.21 9.46
CA ASP A 130 26.32 0.90 9.89
C ASP A 130 25.23 0.34 8.95
N LEU A 131 25.19 0.85 7.71
CA LEU A 131 24.25 0.50 6.65
C LEU A 131 22.80 0.85 6.99
N THR A 132 22.58 1.95 7.70
CA THR A 132 21.24 2.45 8.01
C THR A 132 20.95 3.82 7.37
N ALA A 133 19.67 4.05 7.07
CA ALA A 133 19.10 5.33 6.64
C ALA A 133 18.09 5.78 7.69
N ILE A 134 18.28 6.97 8.25
CA ILE A 134 17.35 7.57 9.21
C ILE A 134 16.50 8.63 8.51
N ALA A 135 15.19 8.46 8.58
CA ALA A 135 14.19 9.45 8.18
C ALA A 135 13.55 10.09 9.44
N PRO A 136 13.93 11.32 9.81
CA PRO A 136 13.45 11.99 11.03
C PRO A 136 12.00 12.49 10.94
N GLY A 137 11.36 12.33 9.78
CA GLY A 137 9.98 12.72 9.52
C GLY A 137 9.41 11.92 8.34
N PRO A 138 8.16 12.19 7.96
CA PRO A 138 7.57 11.51 6.80
C PRO A 138 8.34 11.90 5.54
N LEU A 139 8.64 10.90 4.71
CA LEU A 139 9.32 11.12 3.44
C LEU A 139 8.31 11.44 2.34
N LEU A 140 8.76 12.16 1.32
CA LEU A 140 8.04 12.22 0.04
C LEU A 140 7.81 10.80 -0.48
N THR A 141 6.63 10.54 -1.03
CA THR A 141 6.22 9.21 -1.48
C THR A 141 7.22 8.56 -2.45
N PRO A 142 7.78 9.26 -3.45
CA PRO A 142 8.78 8.67 -4.34
C PRO A 142 10.03 8.18 -3.60
N LEU A 143 10.53 8.96 -2.63
CA LEU A 143 11.68 8.60 -1.81
C LEU A 143 11.37 7.40 -0.90
N ALA A 144 10.21 7.40 -0.24
CA ALA A 144 9.78 6.28 0.60
C ALA A 144 9.65 4.96 -0.20
N GLN A 145 9.09 5.03 -1.40
CA GLN A 145 8.93 3.87 -2.30
C GLN A 145 10.28 3.36 -2.79
N ALA A 146 11.19 4.26 -3.17
CA ALA A 146 12.53 3.86 -3.61
C ALA A 146 13.32 3.20 -2.48
N LEU A 147 13.29 3.76 -1.25
CA LEU A 147 13.90 3.12 -0.08
C LEU A 147 13.29 1.76 0.24
N ALA A 148 11.97 1.60 0.11
CA ALA A 148 11.31 0.31 0.33
C ALA A 148 11.73 -0.78 -0.68
N LEU A 149 12.25 -0.40 -1.86
CA LEU A 149 12.80 -1.34 -2.83
C LEU A 149 14.22 -1.79 -2.45
N CYS A 150 15.07 -0.90 -1.93
CA CYS A 150 16.49 -1.17 -1.69
C CYS A 150 16.91 -1.29 -0.23
N ALA A 151 15.99 -1.14 0.73
CA ALA A 151 16.23 -1.28 2.17
C ALA A 151 14.99 -1.86 2.88
N ASP A 152 15.19 -2.40 4.08
CA ASP A 152 14.12 -2.92 4.93
C ASP A 152 13.88 -2.01 6.13
N ILE A 153 12.64 -1.92 6.60
CA ILE A 153 12.30 -1.07 7.75
C ILE A 153 12.60 -1.83 9.04
N GLU A 154 13.56 -1.34 9.81
CA GLU A 154 13.93 -1.91 11.12
C GLU A 154 13.04 -1.35 12.23
N SER A 155 12.74 -0.04 12.20
CA SER A 155 11.91 0.61 13.20
C SER A 155 11.04 1.72 12.61
N LYS A 156 9.81 1.83 13.12
CA LYS A 156 8.84 2.90 12.84
C LYS A 156 8.52 3.61 14.15
N GLY A 157 9.47 4.42 14.63
CA GLY A 157 9.32 5.22 15.85
C GLY A 157 9.17 6.71 15.52
N GLY A 158 9.71 7.57 16.39
CA GLY A 158 9.84 9.02 16.11
C GLY A 158 10.70 9.33 14.89
N ALA A 159 11.53 8.38 14.45
CA ALA A 159 12.16 8.34 13.14
C ALA A 159 11.95 6.96 12.53
N THR A 160 11.84 6.90 11.21
CA THR A 160 11.86 5.62 10.49
C THR A 160 13.30 5.26 10.19
N VAL A 161 13.71 4.06 10.61
CA VAL A 161 15.06 3.54 10.36
C VAL A 161 14.97 2.45 9.31
N TYR A 162 15.71 2.63 8.23
CA TYR A 162 15.87 1.69 7.14
C TYR A 162 17.23 1.03 7.25
N ARG A 163 17.32 -0.28 6.99
CA ARG A 163 18.56 -1.04 6.96
C ARG A 163 18.81 -1.56 5.55
N PHE A 164 20.00 -1.30 5.03
CA PHE A 164 20.49 -1.88 3.80
C PHE A 164 21.13 -3.24 4.09
N THR A 165 20.78 -4.22 3.27
CA THR A 165 21.22 -5.62 3.35
C THR A 165 21.55 -6.12 1.96
N THR A 166 22.28 -7.23 1.88
CA THR A 166 22.55 -7.90 0.59
C THR A 166 21.25 -8.23 -0.15
N GLU A 167 20.25 -8.71 0.57
CA GLU A 167 18.94 -9.13 0.05
C GLU A 167 18.12 -7.95 -0.46
N SER A 168 18.08 -6.85 0.30
CA SER A 168 17.32 -5.64 -0.08
C SER A 168 17.95 -4.93 -1.29
N VAL A 169 19.29 -4.86 -1.37
CA VAL A 169 19.98 -4.35 -2.56
C VAL A 169 19.72 -5.26 -3.75
N ARG A 170 19.82 -6.57 -3.59
CA ARG A 170 19.54 -7.55 -4.65
C ARG A 170 18.10 -7.42 -5.17
N ARG A 171 17.12 -7.25 -4.27
CA ARG A 171 15.72 -7.00 -4.63
C ARG A 171 15.57 -5.78 -5.53
N ALA A 172 16.31 -4.71 -5.26
CA ALA A 172 16.29 -3.52 -6.12
C ALA A 172 16.85 -3.82 -7.52
N LEU A 173 17.93 -4.60 -7.61
CA LEU A 173 18.51 -5.01 -8.90
C LEU A 173 17.59 -5.97 -9.67
N ASP A 174 16.94 -6.91 -8.98
CA ASP A 174 15.93 -7.81 -9.57
C ASP A 174 14.71 -7.05 -10.10
N ALA A 175 14.39 -5.90 -9.49
CA ALA A 175 13.36 -4.98 -9.96
C ALA A 175 13.83 -4.06 -11.12
N GLY A 176 15.03 -4.27 -11.65
CA GLY A 176 15.56 -3.57 -12.83
C GLY A 176 16.34 -2.29 -12.53
N ARG A 177 16.69 -2.00 -11.27
CA ARG A 177 17.62 -0.90 -10.95
C ARG A 177 19.06 -1.30 -11.25
N SER A 178 19.87 -0.37 -11.74
CA SER A 178 21.32 -0.56 -11.84
C SER A 178 22.04 -0.08 -10.57
N ALA A 179 23.29 -0.52 -10.37
CA ALA A 179 24.14 -0.03 -9.30
C ALA A 179 24.34 1.50 -9.39
N SER A 180 24.55 2.02 -10.60
CA SER A 180 24.66 3.46 -10.84
C SER A 180 23.39 4.21 -10.48
N ASP A 181 22.20 3.66 -10.76
CA ASP A 181 20.94 4.29 -10.36
C ASP A 181 20.82 4.38 -8.83
N LEU A 182 21.25 3.34 -8.12
CA LEU A 182 21.23 3.31 -6.65
C LEU A 182 22.19 4.35 -6.06
N HIS A 183 23.41 4.45 -6.59
CA HIS A 183 24.38 5.46 -6.15
C HIS A 183 23.85 6.88 -6.40
N VAL A 184 23.40 7.18 -7.62
CA VAL A 184 22.83 8.49 -7.97
C VAL A 184 21.63 8.84 -7.08
N PHE A 185 20.74 7.87 -6.85
CA PHE A 185 19.59 8.04 -5.98
C PHE A 185 20.00 8.37 -4.53
N LEU A 186 20.93 7.61 -3.96
CA LEU A 186 21.39 7.82 -2.59
C LEU A 186 22.18 9.13 -2.45
N GLU A 187 22.96 9.53 -3.44
CA GLU A 187 23.66 10.81 -3.47
C GLU A 187 22.67 11.99 -3.48
N GLN A 188 21.62 11.89 -4.31
CA GLN A 188 20.60 12.94 -4.40
C GLN A 188 19.79 13.12 -3.11
N HIS A 189 19.50 12.03 -2.40
CA HIS A 189 18.59 12.04 -1.24
C HIS A 189 19.33 11.86 0.10
N SER A 190 20.67 11.90 0.13
CA SER A 190 21.43 11.85 1.38
C SER A 190 21.83 13.25 1.83
N ARG A 191 21.51 13.56 3.08
CA ARG A 191 21.97 14.80 3.73
C ARG A 191 23.45 14.73 4.13
N THR A 192 23.98 13.54 4.37
CA THR A 192 25.34 13.31 4.87
C THR A 192 26.30 12.74 3.83
N GLY A 193 25.85 12.59 2.58
CA GLY A 193 26.56 11.84 1.54
C GLY A 193 26.42 10.32 1.71
N VAL A 194 26.96 9.54 0.77
CA VAL A 194 26.89 8.07 0.80
C VAL A 194 28.09 7.51 1.55
N PRO A 195 27.89 6.78 2.67
CA PRO A 195 28.98 6.14 3.40
C PRO A 195 29.67 5.08 2.53
N GLN A 196 30.99 5.03 2.60
CA GLN A 196 31.80 4.07 1.85
C GLN A 196 31.37 2.59 2.05
N PRO A 197 31.00 2.11 3.27
CA PRO A 197 30.50 0.75 3.45
C PRO A 197 29.24 0.44 2.62
N LEU A 198 28.32 1.41 2.50
CA LEU A 198 27.11 1.26 1.71
C LEU A 198 27.41 1.20 0.22
N GLY A 199 28.34 2.06 -0.25
CA GLY A 199 28.79 2.01 -1.63
C GLY A 199 29.40 0.66 -2.00
N TYR A 200 30.25 0.12 -1.12
CA TYR A 200 30.83 -1.21 -1.32
C TYR A 200 29.79 -2.33 -1.35
N LEU A 201 28.80 -2.29 -0.47
CA LEU A 201 27.71 -3.27 -0.47
C LEU A 201 26.98 -3.28 -1.83
N ILE A 202 26.64 -2.09 -2.35
CA ILE A 202 25.95 -1.98 -3.64
C ILE A 202 26.80 -2.57 -4.77
N ASP A 203 28.07 -2.19 -4.85
CA ASP A 203 28.97 -2.66 -5.91
C ASP A 203 29.22 -4.17 -5.82
N ASP A 204 29.35 -4.71 -4.63
CA ASP A 204 29.59 -6.14 -4.40
C ASP A 204 28.35 -6.99 -4.79
N VAL A 205 27.15 -6.55 -4.39
CA VAL A 205 25.90 -7.22 -4.78
C VAL A 205 25.69 -7.12 -6.29
N ALA A 206 25.94 -5.95 -6.89
CA ALA A 206 25.81 -5.76 -8.34
C ALA A 206 26.79 -6.63 -9.14
N ARG A 207 28.04 -6.78 -8.68
CA ARG A 207 29.01 -7.67 -9.33
C ARG A 207 28.59 -9.14 -9.31
N ARG A 208 27.85 -9.57 -8.27
CA ARG A 208 27.35 -10.96 -8.13
C ARG A 208 25.96 -11.15 -8.76
N HIS A 209 25.23 -10.07 -9.00
CA HIS A 209 23.91 -10.08 -9.62
C HIS A 209 24.01 -10.53 -11.07
N GLY A 210 23.20 -11.51 -11.47
CA GLY A 210 23.18 -12.03 -12.85
C GLY A 210 24.38 -12.89 -13.26
N VAL A 211 25.36 -13.14 -12.37
CA VAL A 211 26.53 -14.01 -12.64
C VAL A 211 26.13 -15.48 -12.76
N LEU A 212 25.11 -15.91 -12.02
CA LEU A 212 24.55 -17.26 -12.11
C LEU A 212 23.15 -17.19 -12.73
N ARG A 213 23.03 -17.63 -13.98
CA ARG A 213 21.74 -17.84 -14.66
C ARG A 213 21.36 -19.30 -14.53
N VAL A 214 20.26 -19.60 -13.85
CA VAL A 214 19.72 -20.94 -13.76
C VAL A 214 18.68 -21.11 -14.86
N GLY A 215 18.97 -22.00 -15.81
CA GLY A 215 18.03 -22.45 -16.84
C GLY A 215 17.70 -23.93 -16.64
N ALA A 216 16.51 -24.35 -17.05
CA ALA A 216 16.20 -25.77 -17.13
C ALA A 216 16.92 -26.38 -18.33
N ALA A 217 17.71 -27.42 -18.10
CA ALA A 217 18.25 -28.28 -19.15
C ALA A 217 17.49 -29.61 -19.12
N SER A 218 17.06 -30.11 -20.29
CA SER A 218 16.43 -31.43 -20.41
C SER A 218 17.43 -32.56 -20.12
N SER A 219 18.71 -32.34 -20.44
CA SER A 219 19.82 -33.24 -20.11
C SER A 219 21.15 -32.47 -20.12
N TYR A 220 22.17 -32.99 -19.43
CA TYR A 220 23.55 -32.52 -19.55
C TYR A 220 24.48 -33.72 -19.75
N LEU A 221 25.45 -33.59 -20.65
CA LEU A 221 26.44 -34.62 -20.92
C LEU A 221 27.81 -34.14 -20.43
N ARG A 222 28.54 -35.00 -19.72
CA ARG A 222 29.93 -34.77 -19.31
C ARG A 222 30.78 -35.90 -19.88
N CYS A 223 31.88 -35.55 -20.53
CA CYS A 223 32.86 -36.49 -21.06
C CYS A 223 34.26 -35.94 -20.77
N ASP A 224 35.21 -36.82 -20.44
CA ASP A 224 36.60 -36.43 -20.21
C ASP A 224 37.39 -36.29 -21.53
N ASP A 225 36.84 -36.80 -22.64
CA ASP A 225 37.39 -36.64 -23.99
C ASP A 225 36.61 -35.57 -24.77
N THR A 226 37.31 -34.49 -25.12
CA THR A 226 36.74 -33.36 -25.86
C THR A 226 36.50 -33.66 -27.34
N ALA A 227 37.19 -34.64 -27.92
CA ALA A 227 36.99 -35.04 -29.31
C ALA A 227 35.64 -35.77 -29.49
N LEU A 228 35.27 -36.61 -28.53
CA LEU A 228 33.99 -37.31 -28.52
C LEU A 228 32.80 -36.33 -28.41
N LEU A 229 32.92 -35.29 -27.57
CA LEU A 229 31.90 -34.25 -27.47
C LEU A 229 31.72 -33.47 -28.78
N ALA A 230 32.81 -33.20 -29.50
CA ALA A 230 32.74 -32.53 -30.79
C ALA A 230 32.07 -33.40 -31.86
N GLU A 231 32.30 -34.71 -31.85
CA GLU A 231 31.63 -35.67 -32.75
C GLU A 231 30.12 -35.74 -32.47
N VAL A 232 29.72 -35.83 -31.20
CA VAL A 232 28.31 -35.85 -30.79
C VAL A 232 27.57 -34.55 -31.17
N LEU A 233 28.25 -33.40 -31.14
CA LEU A 233 27.69 -32.12 -31.60
C LEU A 233 27.58 -32.02 -33.14
N ALA A 234 28.42 -32.74 -33.88
CA ALA A 234 28.45 -32.72 -35.34
C ALA A 234 27.53 -33.78 -35.98
N ASP A 235 27.20 -34.85 -35.27
CA ASP A 235 26.27 -35.88 -35.73
C ASP A 235 24.84 -35.32 -35.80
N ARG A 236 24.21 -35.42 -36.98
CA ARG A 236 22.84 -34.93 -37.20
C ARG A 236 21.79 -35.77 -36.47
N ARG A 237 22.11 -36.99 -36.04
CA ARG A 237 21.17 -37.90 -35.35
C ARG A 237 20.95 -37.56 -33.89
N THR A 238 21.78 -36.70 -33.29
CA THR A 238 21.72 -36.30 -31.88
C THR A 238 20.95 -34.99 -31.66
N ALA A 239 20.42 -34.39 -32.74
CA ALA A 239 19.73 -33.10 -32.74
C ALA A 239 18.20 -33.20 -32.52
N GLU A 240 17.64 -34.41 -32.37
CA GLU A 240 16.24 -34.71 -32.01
C GLU A 240 16.16 -35.35 -30.62
#